data_AF-G0EDM8-F1
#
_entry.id   AF-G0EDM8-F1
#
_cell.length_a   1.000
_cell.length_b   1.000
_cell.length_c   1.000
_cell.angle_alpha   90.00
_cell.angle_beta   90.00
_cell.angle_gamma   90.00
#
_symmetry.space_group_name_H-M   'P 1'
#
loop_
_entity.id
_entity.type
_entity.pdbx_description
1 polymer ?
#
loop_
_entity_poly.entity_id
_entity_poly.type
_entity_poly.pdbx_seq_one_letter_code
_entity_poly.pdbx_strand_id
1 'polypeptide(L)'
;MKCYEGRLGFMGAYFDVRVETRGVDTCGDLRRLIEHVRSPDEALNIVERILEEHGGCVLVSKDPLIVQTGDCSVRLVAQPASMLASMLYKRLVRMVEERCRSAKDAALTGA
;
A
#
# COMPACT_ATOMS: atom_id res chain seq x y z
N MET A 1 -4.49 13.60 -6.59
CA MET A 1 -5.06 13.03 -7.83
C MET A 1 -5.07 11.51 -7.76
N LYS A 2 -6.02 10.88 -8.43
CA LYS A 2 -6.14 9.42 -8.50
C LYS A 2 -5.18 8.89 -9.56
N CYS A 3 -4.27 8.02 -9.16
CA CYS A 3 -3.25 7.47 -10.04
C CYS A 3 -3.61 6.08 -10.56
N TYR A 4 -4.09 5.23 -9.67
CA TYR A 4 -4.51 3.88 -9.98
C TYR A 4 -5.81 3.57 -9.23
N GLU A 5 -6.71 2.84 -9.89
CA GLU A 5 -7.80 2.14 -9.24
C GLU A 5 -8.05 0.86 -10.01
N GLY A 6 -8.09 -0.24 -9.28
CA GLY A 6 -8.29 -1.54 -9.87
C GLY A 6 -8.47 -2.60 -8.80
N ARG A 7 -8.73 -3.81 -9.27
CA ARG A 7 -8.85 -4.98 -8.43
C ARG A 7 -7.59 -5.81 -8.54
N LEU A 8 -6.92 -6.01 -7.41
CA LEU A 8 -5.76 -6.89 -7.32
C LEU A 8 -6.17 -8.15 -6.56
N GLY A 9 -5.76 -9.32 -7.05
CA GLY A 9 -6.07 -10.55 -6.35
C GLY A 9 -5.33 -11.75 -6.88
N PHE A 10 -5.17 -12.74 -6.01
CA PHE A 10 -4.51 -13.99 -6.30
C PHE A 10 -5.33 -15.15 -5.71
N MET A 11 -5.47 -16.24 -6.46
CA MET A 11 -6.23 -17.44 -6.05
C MET A 11 -7.64 -17.15 -5.51
N GLY A 12 -8.37 -16.20 -6.13
CA GLY A 12 -9.74 -15.86 -5.73
C GLY A 12 -9.87 -14.88 -4.55
N ALA A 13 -8.76 -14.49 -3.91
CA ALA A 13 -8.73 -13.42 -2.93
C ALA A 13 -8.49 -12.09 -3.65
N TYR A 14 -9.55 -11.30 -3.81
CA TYR A 14 -9.51 -9.99 -4.47
C TYR A 14 -9.65 -8.84 -3.47
N PHE A 15 -8.86 -7.80 -3.68
CA PHE A 15 -8.92 -6.52 -2.99
C PHE A 15 -9.14 -5.41 -4.02
N ASP A 16 -10.06 -4.51 -3.74
CA ASP A 16 -10.15 -3.26 -4.48
C ASP A 16 -9.08 -2.31 -3.93
N VAL A 17 -8.21 -1.84 -4.80
CA VAL A 17 -7.05 -1.01 -4.46
C VAL A 17 -7.13 0.31 -5.23
N ARG A 18 -6.90 1.40 -4.52
CA ARG A 18 -6.82 2.75 -5.06
C ARG A 18 -5.55 3.42 -4.58
N VAL A 19 -4.80 4.01 -5.49
CA VAL A 19 -3.60 4.79 -5.20
C VAL A 19 -3.82 6.22 -5.64
N GLU A 20 -3.64 7.14 -4.70
CA GLU A 20 -3.74 8.58 -4.89
C GLU A 20 -2.36 9.20 -4.66
N THR A 21 -2.00 10.22 -5.43
CA THR A 21 -0.75 10.96 -5.27
C THR A 21 -0.96 12.46 -5.41
N ARG A 22 -0.06 13.28 -4.85
CA ARG A 22 -0.02 14.73 -5.03
C ARG A 22 0.74 15.18 -6.28
N GLY A 23 1.64 14.36 -6.83
CA GLY A 23 2.50 14.70 -7.98
C GLY A 23 2.16 13.91 -9.25
N VAL A 24 2.26 14.56 -10.41
CA VAL A 24 2.01 13.93 -11.73
C VAL A 24 3.11 12.91 -12.06
N ASP A 25 4.37 13.25 -11.78
CA ASP A 25 5.52 12.40 -12.10
C ASP A 25 5.52 11.10 -11.28
N THR A 26 5.26 11.21 -9.97
CA THR A 26 5.09 10.05 -9.08
C THR A 26 4.01 9.09 -9.57
N CYS A 27 2.95 9.61 -10.22
CA CYS A 27 1.90 8.74 -10.74
C CYS A 27 2.38 7.87 -11.91
N GLY A 28 3.21 8.41 -12.81
CA GLY A 28 3.74 7.67 -13.94
C GLY A 28 4.54 6.46 -13.51
N ASP A 29 5.41 6.63 -12.51
CA ASP A 29 6.26 5.57 -11.98
C ASP A 29 5.45 4.51 -11.22
N LEU A 30 4.53 4.94 -10.36
CA LEU A 30 3.63 4.06 -9.61
C LEU A 30 2.78 3.20 -10.54
N ARG A 31 2.22 3.80 -11.59
CA ARG A 31 1.36 3.09 -12.53
C ARG A 31 2.12 2.01 -13.29
N ARG A 32 3.35 2.30 -13.74
CA ARG A 32 4.20 1.30 -14.39
C ARG A 32 4.54 0.16 -13.45
N LEU A 33 4.85 0.44 -12.19
CA LEU A 33 5.13 -0.60 -11.20
C LEU A 33 3.92 -1.50 -10.97
N ILE A 34 2.73 -0.91 -10.78
CA ILE A 34 1.49 -1.65 -10.50
C ILE A 34 1.03 -2.47 -11.71
N GLU A 35 1.15 -1.94 -12.94
CA GLU A 35 0.73 -2.63 -14.17
C GLU A 35 1.56 -3.89 -14.46
N HIS A 36 2.75 -4.03 -13.88
CA HIS A 36 3.62 -5.19 -14.07
C HIS A 36 3.58 -6.20 -12.92
N VAL A 37 2.85 -5.93 -11.84
CA VAL A 37 2.71 -6.82 -10.68
C VAL A 37 2.12 -8.17 -11.12
N ARG A 38 2.91 -9.24 -10.95
CA ARG A 38 2.49 -10.61 -11.29
C ARG A 38 2.20 -11.48 -10.07
N SER A 39 2.59 -11.03 -8.87
CA SER A 39 2.35 -11.75 -7.63
C SER A 39 1.97 -10.82 -6.46
N PRO A 40 1.30 -11.34 -5.42
CA PRO A 40 1.02 -10.58 -4.19
C PRO A 40 2.29 -10.08 -3.49
N ASP A 41 3.36 -10.86 -3.50
CA ASP A 41 4.64 -10.49 -2.88
C ASP A 41 5.30 -9.31 -3.62
N GLU A 42 5.22 -9.30 -4.96
CA GLU A 42 5.70 -8.19 -5.78
C GLU A 42 4.89 -6.91 -5.53
N ALA A 43 3.56 -7.05 -5.36
CA ALA A 43 2.69 -5.93 -5.00
C ALA A 43 3.10 -5.33 -3.64
N LEU A 44 3.35 -6.17 -2.64
CA LEU A 44 3.77 -5.75 -1.31
C LEU A 44 5.15 -5.10 -1.33
N ASN A 45 6.12 -5.68 -2.04
CA ASN A 45 7.45 -5.10 -2.18
C ASN A 45 7.44 -3.73 -2.86
N ILE A 46 6.61 -3.55 -3.91
CA ILE A 46 6.44 -2.26 -4.57
C ILE A 46 5.86 -1.24 -3.59
N VAL A 47 4.79 -1.60 -2.88
CA VAL A 47 4.19 -0.72 -1.87
C VAL A 47 5.20 -0.37 -0.78
N GLU A 48 5.95 -1.34 -0.26
CA GLU A 48 6.99 -1.10 0.75
C GLU A 48 8.06 -0.14 0.24
N ARG A 49 8.57 -0.34 -0.98
CA ARG A 49 9.59 0.52 -1.57
C ARG A 49 9.11 1.96 -1.77
N ILE A 50 7.87 2.14 -2.24
CA ILE A 50 7.25 3.48 -2.35
C ILE A 50 7.15 4.12 -0.97
N LEU A 51 6.75 3.36 0.04
CA LEU A 51 6.64 3.87 1.40
C LEU A 51 8.00 4.28 1.95
N GLU A 52 9.06 3.51 1.71
CA GLU A 52 10.43 3.85 2.12
C GLU A 52 10.98 5.09 1.40
N GLU A 53 10.86 5.17 0.07
CA GLU A 53 11.35 6.29 -0.75
C GLU A 53 10.66 7.63 -0.39
N HIS A 54 9.45 7.58 0.19
CA HIS A 54 8.63 8.74 0.54
C HIS A 54 8.54 9.02 2.05
N GLY A 55 9.58 8.68 2.81
CA GLY A 55 9.71 9.05 4.22
C GLY A 55 8.98 8.11 5.19
N GLY A 56 8.81 6.85 4.81
CA GLY A 56 8.16 5.81 5.61
C GLY A 56 6.65 5.74 5.41
N CYS A 57 5.96 5.00 6.28
CA CYS A 57 4.51 4.86 6.21
C CYS A 57 3.76 5.21 7.49
N VAL A 58 2.55 5.73 7.27
CA VAL A 58 1.58 6.12 8.27
C VAL A 58 0.29 5.35 8.00
N LEU A 59 -0.10 4.50 8.94
CA LEU A 59 -1.39 3.82 8.91
C LEU A 59 -2.47 4.80 9.37
N VAL A 60 -3.37 5.18 8.47
CA VAL A 60 -4.45 6.16 8.71
C VAL A 60 -5.74 5.47 9.15
N SER A 61 -6.10 4.36 8.51
CA SER A 61 -7.27 3.55 8.85
C SER A 61 -7.00 2.08 8.59
N LYS A 62 -7.68 1.22 9.35
CA LYS A 62 -7.65 -0.25 9.19
C LYS A 62 -8.87 -0.79 8.44
N ASP A 63 -9.91 0.02 8.25
CA ASP A 63 -11.14 -0.36 7.56
C ASP A 63 -11.83 0.88 6.93
N PRO A 64 -11.77 1.08 5.60
CA PRO A 64 -10.86 0.39 4.68
C PRO A 64 -9.39 0.67 5.05
N LEU A 65 -8.47 -0.16 4.59
CA LEU A 65 -7.05 -0.04 4.90
C LEU A 65 -6.53 1.18 4.16
N ILE A 66 -6.14 2.21 4.89
CA ILE A 66 -5.60 3.44 4.33
C ILE A 66 -4.19 3.61 4.87
N VAL A 67 -3.23 3.59 3.96
CA VAL A 67 -1.81 3.84 4.22
C VAL A 67 -1.40 5.10 3.49
N GLN A 68 -0.62 5.94 4.15
CA GLN A 68 -0.10 7.17 3.59
C GLN A 68 1.42 7.22 3.78
N THR A 69 2.14 7.78 2.83
CA THR A 69 3.59 8.01 2.98
C THR A 69 3.86 9.10 4.02
N GLY A 70 5.04 9.07 4.64
CA GLY A 70 5.44 10.05 5.65
C GLY A 70 5.45 11.49 5.13
N ASP A 71 5.88 11.68 3.87
CA ASP A 71 5.84 12.97 3.16
C ASP A 71 4.42 13.40 2.69
N CYS A 72 3.41 12.57 2.95
CA CYS A 72 2.02 12.74 2.52
C CYS A 72 1.80 12.83 1.00
N SER A 73 2.76 12.42 0.18
CA SER A 73 2.70 12.49 -1.28
C SER A 73 1.89 11.35 -1.90
N VAL A 74 1.87 10.16 -1.29
CA VAL A 74 1.13 8.98 -1.78
C VAL A 74 0.18 8.47 -0.71
N ARG A 75 -1.01 8.08 -1.13
CA ARG A 75 -2.05 7.46 -0.31
C ARG A 75 -2.58 6.21 -1.00
N LEU A 76 -2.46 5.08 -0.33
CA LEU A 76 -2.98 3.79 -0.75
C LEU A 76 -4.24 3.46 0.06
N VAL A 77 -5.29 3.04 -0.63
CA VAL A 77 -6.54 2.57 -0.04
C VAL A 77 -6.79 1.16 -0.55
N ALA A 78 -7.01 0.21 0.35
CA ALA A 78 -7.29 -1.18 0.02
C ALA A 78 -8.47 -1.71 0.85
N GLN A 79 -9.36 -2.46 0.21
CA GLN A 79 -10.49 -3.11 0.88
C GLN A 79 -10.75 -4.49 0.28
N PRO A 80 -11.20 -5.48 1.07
CA PRO A 80 -11.49 -6.80 0.54
C PRO A 80 -12.73 -6.74 -0.38
N ALA A 81 -12.62 -7.36 -1.56
CA ALA A 81 -13.68 -7.44 -2.58
C ALA A 81 -14.23 -8.87 -2.75
N SER A 82 -13.81 -9.79 -1.89
CA SER A 82 -14.21 -11.20 -1.92
C SER A 82 -14.19 -11.78 -0.52
N MET A 83 -14.98 -12.84 -0.29
CA MET A 83 -15.05 -13.50 1.01
C MET A 83 -13.70 -14.06 1.47
N LEU A 84 -12.92 -14.63 0.54
CA LEU A 84 -11.57 -15.12 0.83
C LEU A 84 -10.62 -13.97 1.21
N ALA A 85 -10.71 -12.83 0.52
CA ALA A 85 -9.96 -11.64 0.88
C ALA A 85 -10.33 -11.12 2.27
N SER A 86 -11.61 -11.13 2.65
CA SER A 86 -12.05 -10.72 3.99
C SER A 86 -11.44 -11.55 5.11
N MET A 87 -11.22 -12.86 4.88
CA MET A 87 -10.52 -13.72 5.83
C MET A 87 -9.04 -13.36 5.97
N LEU A 88 -8.39 -13.03 4.87
CA LEU A 88 -6.98 -12.63 4.83
C LEU A 88 -6.75 -11.17 5.25
N TYR A 89 -7.79 -10.35 5.21
CA TYR A 89 -7.71 -8.91 5.41
C TYR A 89 -7.14 -8.53 6.78
N LYS A 90 -7.58 -9.21 7.85
CA LYS A 90 -7.03 -8.98 9.21
C LYS A 90 -5.53 -9.23 9.28
N ARG A 91 -5.03 -10.22 8.53
CA ARG A 91 -3.60 -10.53 8.45
C ARG A 91 -2.85 -9.46 7.68
N LEU A 92 -3.39 -9.02 6.54
CA LEU A 92 -2.84 -7.90 5.76
C LEU A 92 -2.72 -6.63 6.60
N VAL A 93 -3.79 -6.24 7.29
CA VAL A 93 -3.80 -5.06 8.16
C VAL A 93 -2.72 -5.15 9.24
N ARG A 94 -2.54 -6.31 9.89
CA ARG A 94 -1.49 -6.51 10.91
C ARG A 94 -0.10 -6.38 10.34
N MET A 95 0.19 -7.00 9.19
CA MET A 95 1.51 -6.90 8.55
C MET A 95 1.86 -5.45 8.22
N VAL A 96 0.89 -4.69 7.68
CA VAL A 96 1.06 -3.28 7.35
C VAL A 96 1.26 -2.42 8.60
N GLU A 97 0.49 -2.68 9.66
CA GLU A 97 0.64 -2.01 10.95
C GLU A 97 2.03 -2.22 11.56
N GLU A 98 2.53 -3.46 11.55
CA GLU A 98 3.87 -3.81 12.03
C GLU A 98 4.95 -3.11 11.20
N ARG A 99 4.83 -3.12 9.87
CA ARG A 99 5.76 -2.43 8.97
C ARG A 99 5.79 -0.92 9.19
N CYS A 100 4.64 -0.26 9.29
CA CYS A 100 4.60 1.18 9.53
C CYS A 100 5.11 1.56 10.93
N ARG A 101 4.93 0.69 11.92
CA ARG A 101 5.51 0.91 13.24
C ARG A 101 7.04 0.81 13.20
N SER A 102 7.58 -0.24 12.60
CA SER A 102 9.04 -0.42 12.46
C SER A 102 9.69 0.71 11.67
N ALA A 103 9.06 1.21 10.60
CA ALA A 103 9.56 2.34 9.83
C ALA A 103 9.61 3.64 10.66
N LYS A 104 8.60 3.88 11.50
CA LYS A 104 8.58 5.01 12.43
C LYS A 104 9.68 4.90 13.48
N ASP A 105 9.91 3.71 14.01
CA ASP A 105 10.95 3.46 15.01
C ASP A 105 12.35 3.64 14.40
N ALA A 106 12.57 3.22 13.15
CA ALA A 106 13.83 3.43 12.42
C ALA A 106 14.11 4.92 12.11
N ALA A 107 13.07 5.70 11.77
CA ALA A 107 13.20 7.14 11.53
C ALA A 107 13.56 7.93 12.82
N LEU A 108 13.22 7.40 13.99
CA LEU A 108 13.53 8.01 15.29
C LEU A 108 14.91 7.63 15.83
N THR A 109 15.49 6.51 15.38
CA THR A 109 16.79 6.02 15.86
C THR A 109 17.98 6.45 14.99
N GLY A 110 17.76 7.05 13.82
CA GLY A 110 18.81 7.73 13.04
C GLY A 110 19.99 6.82 12.64
N ALA A 111 19.69 5.62 12.14
CA ALA A 111 20.69 4.72 11.55
C ALA A 111 21.01 5.09 10.10
#